data_AF-A0A7Y7HSL3-F1
#
_entry.id   AF-A0A7Y7HSL3-F1
#
_cell.length_a   1.000
_cell.length_b   1.000
_cell.length_c   1.000
_cell.angle_alpha   90.00
_cell.angle_beta   90.00
_cell.angle_gamma   90.00
#
_symmetry.space_group_name_H-M   'P 1'
#
loop_
_entity.id
_entity.type
_entity.pdbx_description
1 polymer ?
#
loop_
_entity_poly.entity_id
_entity_poly.type
_entity_poly.pdbx_seq_one_letter_code
_entity_poly.pdbx_strand_id
1 'polypeptide(L)'
;MSKILKFTQFSIRDLIVASAPTLLTIVGVCLLAYWLVDPAPPRTVRLGTGQENSAYEDFGKKYAAALAKHGVKVTMVPSAGSSENLRNLKEGKVDIAFVQSGSTNEEAAEREGLSSLGSLFVEPLWLFLREEKGKPPITQLTQLRGKKINYGPKGAGSPRLFRQILELNGVEKGEVERFSLANTPATVELLEGRIDGLVFTSAPEAPLIQMLLQTPGIKLFDFNQAEAYSRKLPFLTHVVLPQGIVDLGRNLPAEDYNLIAPTATLVGREDLHPALVDLFVQAAAGIHSGAGWFQQQGQFPSAKYTEIPVDPEAAKFYKSGPPFLQRYMTFWLANFFDRMWVVVVALGALILPLSKVIPPLYVWRIRSRVYRWYGQLRAVEQKVEEAPEATRMQVYEEQLKRLNEIEELVNQVSIPLSFADGLYGLRSHIQFVRKRIQFLMGEATTTEAAPI
;
A
#
# COMPACT_ATOMS: atom_id res chain seq x y z
N MET A 1 41.13 41.90 22.51
CA MET A 1 41.12 40.48 22.09
C MET A 1 39.97 40.19 21.12
N SER A 2 39.96 40.76 19.90
CA SER A 2 38.83 40.63 18.96
C SER A 2 39.21 40.30 17.50
N LYS A 3 40.51 40.23 17.16
CA LYS A 3 40.96 39.91 15.79
C LYS A 3 41.39 38.45 15.56
N ILE A 4 41.63 37.68 16.63
CA ILE A 4 42.16 36.30 16.52
C ILE A 4 41.03 35.27 16.26
N LEU A 5 39.79 35.58 16.61
CA LEU A 5 38.63 34.68 16.41
C LEU A 5 38.04 34.70 14.99
N LYS A 6 38.47 35.63 14.12
CA LYS A 6 38.06 35.63 12.69
C LYS A 6 38.85 34.66 11.82
N PHE A 7 39.96 34.11 12.33
CA PHE A 7 40.86 33.22 11.56
C PHE A 7 40.53 31.72 11.68
N THR A 8 39.61 31.33 12.57
CA THR A 8 39.27 29.92 12.86
C THR A 8 37.83 29.54 12.52
N GLN A 9 37.02 30.46 11.98
CA GLN A 9 35.69 30.09 11.54
C GLN A 9 35.79 29.35 10.20
N PHE A 10 35.66 28.02 10.28
CA PHE A 10 35.16 27.20 9.18
C PHE A 10 34.12 28.03 8.44
N SER A 11 34.34 28.37 7.16
CA SER A 11 33.35 29.14 6.41
C SER A 11 32.16 28.22 6.17
N ILE A 12 31.24 28.17 7.15
CA ILE A 12 30.00 27.38 7.11
C ILE A 12 29.25 27.72 5.82
N ARG A 13 29.29 28.99 5.39
CA ARG A 13 28.75 29.44 4.11
C ARG A 13 29.38 28.72 2.92
N ASP A 14 30.70 28.54 2.89
CA ASP A 14 31.38 27.85 1.79
C ASP A 14 31.21 26.33 1.83
N LEU A 15 31.10 25.75 3.03
CA LEU A 15 30.72 24.36 3.20
C LEU A 15 29.30 24.11 2.67
N ILE A 16 28.34 24.96 3.08
CA ILE A 16 26.94 24.90 2.61
C ILE A 16 26.88 25.03 1.09
N VAL A 17 27.60 25.99 0.50
CA VAL A 17 27.60 26.19 -0.96
C VAL A 17 28.24 25.00 -1.69
N ALA A 18 29.28 24.38 -1.13
CA ALA A 18 29.91 23.19 -1.71
C ALA A 18 29.05 21.92 -1.56
N SER A 19 28.29 21.80 -0.47
CA SER A 19 27.37 20.69 -0.23
C SER A 19 25.99 20.89 -0.85
N ALA A 20 25.61 22.12 -1.24
CA ALA A 20 24.28 22.41 -1.75
C ALA A 20 23.90 21.60 -3.00
N PRO A 21 24.76 21.45 -4.03
CA PRO A 21 24.41 20.65 -5.21
C PRO A 21 24.20 19.18 -4.87
N THR A 22 25.05 18.59 -4.02
CA THR A 22 24.92 17.18 -3.61
C THR A 22 23.68 16.97 -2.76
N LEU A 23 23.36 17.90 -1.85
CA LEU A 23 22.13 17.85 -1.06
C LEU A 23 20.89 17.97 -1.95
N LEU A 24 20.91 18.87 -2.94
CA LEU A 24 19.83 19.02 -3.91
C LEU A 24 19.65 17.76 -4.76
N THR A 25 20.72 17.09 -5.18
CA THR A 25 20.63 15.81 -5.89
C THR A 25 20.02 14.73 -5.01
N ILE A 26 20.46 14.60 -3.75
CA ILE A 26 19.88 13.66 -2.79
C ILE A 26 18.38 13.94 -2.60
N VAL A 27 18.01 15.20 -2.34
CA VAL A 27 16.61 15.60 -2.18
C VAL A 27 15.81 15.31 -3.45
N GLY A 28 16.36 15.60 -4.64
CA GLY A 28 15.72 15.29 -5.92
C GLY A 28 15.47 13.79 -6.11
N VAL A 29 16.44 12.95 -5.78
CA VAL A 29 16.29 11.48 -5.82
C VAL A 29 15.26 11.01 -4.79
N CYS A 30 15.28 11.55 -3.56
CA CYS A 30 14.28 11.24 -2.54
C CYS A 30 12.86 11.63 -3.00
N LEU A 31 12.68 12.81 -3.59
CA LEU A 31 11.40 13.28 -4.10
C LEU A 31 10.91 12.41 -5.27
N LEU A 32 11.80 12.05 -6.19
CA LEU A 32 11.49 11.13 -7.28
C LEU A 32 11.08 9.75 -6.77
N ALA A 33 11.80 9.22 -5.78
CA ALA A 33 11.49 7.93 -5.17
C ALA A 33 10.17 7.97 -4.38
N TYR A 34 9.89 9.04 -3.64
CA TYR A 34 8.62 9.25 -2.97
C TYR A 34 7.47 9.28 -3.99
N TRP A 35 7.65 9.97 -5.11
CA TRP A 35 6.66 10.05 -6.18
C TRP A 35 6.44 8.70 -6.89
N LEU A 36 7.50 7.92 -7.10
CA LEU A 36 7.43 6.64 -7.79
C LEU A 36 6.81 5.51 -6.94
N VAL A 37 7.03 5.53 -5.62
CA VAL A 37 6.65 4.43 -4.71
C VAL A 37 5.31 4.69 -4.00
N ASP A 38 4.83 5.93 -4.01
CA ASP A 38 3.60 6.40 -3.33
C ASP A 38 3.39 5.75 -1.95
N PRO A 39 4.23 6.10 -0.95
CA PRO A 39 4.27 5.39 0.31
C PRO A 39 3.06 5.68 1.23
N ALA A 40 2.22 6.67 0.90
CA ALA A 40 1.16 7.14 1.77
C ALA A 40 -0.19 6.50 1.39
N PRO A 41 -0.71 5.54 2.19
CA PRO A 41 -2.01 4.96 1.91
C PRO A 41 -3.14 5.99 1.89
N PRO A 42 -4.18 5.75 1.07
CA PRO A 42 -5.41 6.51 1.17
C PRO A 42 -5.99 6.47 2.58
N ARG A 43 -6.50 7.60 3.06
CA ARG A 43 -7.14 7.72 4.38
C ARG A 43 -8.62 7.37 4.37
N THR A 44 -9.17 7.09 3.21
CA THR A 44 -10.59 6.76 3.01
C THR A 44 -10.69 5.56 2.08
N VAL A 45 -11.60 4.65 2.40
CA VAL A 45 -11.89 3.46 1.59
C VAL A 45 -13.39 3.21 1.60
N ARG A 46 -13.96 2.84 0.46
CA ARG A 46 -15.38 2.51 0.30
C ARG A 46 -15.54 1.00 0.30
N LEU A 47 -16.33 0.50 1.24
CA LEU A 47 -16.58 -0.92 1.44
C LEU A 47 -18.00 -1.28 1.03
N GLY A 48 -18.16 -2.08 -0.03
CA GLY A 48 -19.43 -2.68 -0.42
C GLY A 48 -19.86 -3.75 0.58
N THR A 49 -21.04 -3.57 1.18
CA THR A 49 -21.55 -4.43 2.26
C THR A 49 -22.69 -5.32 1.78
N GLY A 50 -23.80 -5.37 2.48
CA GLY A 50 -24.98 -6.12 2.09
C GLY A 50 -26.23 -5.33 2.45
N GLN A 51 -27.34 -6.05 2.59
CA GLN A 51 -28.60 -5.47 3.00
C GLN A 51 -28.54 -5.05 4.47
N GLU A 52 -29.48 -4.20 4.88
CA GLU A 52 -29.64 -3.81 6.28
C GLU A 52 -29.90 -5.05 7.16
N ASN A 53 -29.26 -5.09 8.33
CA ASN A 53 -29.24 -6.21 9.28
C ASN A 53 -28.65 -7.52 8.72
N SER A 54 -27.81 -7.43 7.69
CA SER A 54 -27.06 -8.60 7.18
C SER A 54 -25.72 -8.78 7.90
N ALA A 55 -25.18 -10.00 7.85
CA ALA A 55 -23.85 -10.29 8.36
C ALA A 55 -22.78 -9.38 7.74
N TYR A 56 -22.90 -9.05 6.45
CA TYR A 56 -21.95 -8.16 5.76
C TYR A 56 -21.99 -6.72 6.29
N GLU A 57 -23.16 -6.22 6.69
CA GLU A 57 -23.26 -4.90 7.33
C GLU A 57 -22.59 -4.91 8.71
N ASP A 58 -22.88 -5.93 9.52
CA ASP A 58 -22.31 -6.06 10.87
C ASP A 58 -20.79 -6.26 10.84
N PHE A 59 -20.29 -7.07 9.92
CA PHE A 59 -18.85 -7.17 9.68
C PHE A 59 -18.29 -5.85 9.15
N GLY A 60 -18.97 -5.17 8.22
CA GLY A 60 -18.58 -3.85 7.73
C GLY A 60 -18.35 -2.83 8.87
N LYS A 61 -19.23 -2.81 9.88
CA LYS A 61 -19.08 -1.97 11.09
C LYS A 61 -17.81 -2.34 11.88
N LYS A 62 -17.52 -3.64 12.03
CA LYS A 62 -16.31 -4.13 12.70
C LYS A 62 -15.03 -3.73 11.95
N TYR A 63 -15.03 -3.86 10.62
CA TYR A 63 -13.92 -3.39 9.77
C TYR A 63 -13.73 -1.88 9.88
N ALA A 64 -14.81 -1.10 9.83
CA ALA A 64 -14.73 0.36 10.00
C ALA A 64 -14.12 0.75 11.35
N ALA A 65 -14.54 0.10 12.44
CA ALA A 65 -13.98 0.33 13.77
C ALA A 65 -12.51 -0.10 13.88
N ALA A 66 -12.13 -1.21 13.25
CA ALA A 66 -10.75 -1.69 13.25
C ALA A 66 -9.81 -0.73 12.50
N LEU A 67 -10.17 -0.32 11.29
CA LEU A 67 -9.36 0.57 10.45
C LEU A 67 -9.30 2.01 10.97
N ALA A 68 -10.35 2.48 11.66
CA ALA A 68 -10.35 3.79 12.30
C ALA A 68 -9.19 3.96 13.31
N LYS A 69 -8.76 2.87 13.98
CA LYS A 69 -7.60 2.87 14.89
C LYS A 69 -6.28 3.25 14.19
N HIS A 70 -6.21 3.06 12.87
CA HIS A 70 -5.06 3.39 12.04
C HIS A 70 -5.23 4.72 11.29
N GLY A 71 -6.31 5.47 11.54
CA GLY A 71 -6.61 6.74 10.88
C GLY A 71 -7.20 6.56 9.47
N VAL A 72 -7.73 5.38 9.14
CA VAL A 72 -8.40 5.10 7.86
C VAL A 72 -9.91 5.07 8.08
N LYS A 73 -10.64 5.93 7.37
CA LYS A 73 -12.10 5.99 7.40
C LYS A 73 -12.69 5.01 6.39
N VAL A 74 -13.44 4.02 6.86
CA VAL A 74 -14.22 3.11 6.00
C VAL A 74 -15.62 3.67 5.82
N THR A 75 -15.99 3.97 4.57
CA THR A 75 -17.36 4.35 4.20
C THR A 75 -18.09 3.11 3.70
N MET A 76 -19.05 2.61 4.48
CA MET A 76 -19.86 1.47 4.07
C MET A 76 -20.86 1.89 3.00
N VAL A 77 -20.97 1.09 1.95
CA VAL A 77 -21.93 1.24 0.86
C VAL A 77 -22.86 0.03 0.90
N PRO A 78 -24.14 0.20 1.31
CA PRO A 78 -25.13 -0.87 1.30
C PRO A 78 -25.37 -1.40 -0.11
N SER A 79 -25.74 -2.68 -0.22
CA SER A 79 -26.05 -3.30 -1.50
C SER A 79 -27.06 -4.44 -1.37
N ALA A 80 -27.64 -4.86 -2.49
CA ALA A 80 -28.50 -6.03 -2.56
C ALA A 80 -27.75 -7.36 -2.36
N GLY A 81 -26.41 -7.36 -2.42
CA GLY A 81 -25.55 -8.53 -2.25
C GLY A 81 -24.40 -8.61 -3.27
N SER A 82 -23.82 -9.80 -3.42
CA SER A 82 -22.56 -10.02 -4.15
C SER A 82 -22.59 -9.57 -5.62
N SER A 83 -23.70 -9.79 -6.34
CA SER A 83 -23.85 -9.35 -7.74
C SER A 83 -23.79 -7.83 -7.90
N GLU A 84 -24.35 -7.09 -6.95
CA GLU A 84 -24.25 -5.62 -6.94
C GLU A 84 -22.87 -5.15 -6.49
N ASN A 85 -22.27 -5.83 -5.51
CA ASN A 85 -20.91 -5.54 -5.07
C ASN A 85 -19.87 -5.70 -6.17
N LEU A 86 -19.94 -6.79 -6.95
CA LEU A 86 -19.08 -7.00 -8.12
C LEU A 86 -19.23 -5.89 -9.15
N ARG A 87 -20.48 -5.49 -9.46
CA ARG A 87 -20.75 -4.35 -10.35
C ARG A 87 -20.17 -3.05 -9.78
N ASN A 88 -20.35 -2.80 -8.48
CA ASN A 88 -19.85 -1.60 -7.83
C ASN A 88 -18.32 -1.53 -7.80
N LEU A 89 -17.62 -2.67 -7.66
CA LEU A 89 -16.16 -2.75 -7.76
C LEU A 89 -15.70 -2.37 -9.18
N LYS A 90 -16.32 -2.98 -10.18
CA LYS A 90 -16.07 -2.71 -11.60
C LYS A 90 -16.29 -1.25 -11.99
N GLU A 91 -17.38 -0.66 -11.50
CA GLU A 91 -17.72 0.75 -11.75
C GLU A 91 -16.89 1.73 -10.90
N GLY A 92 -16.04 1.23 -10.00
CA GLY A 92 -15.25 2.08 -9.09
C GLY A 92 -16.11 2.85 -8.08
N LYS A 93 -17.32 2.36 -7.79
CA LYS A 93 -18.21 2.90 -6.74
C LYS A 93 -17.77 2.48 -5.35
N VAL A 94 -17.12 1.32 -5.24
CA VAL A 94 -16.47 0.82 -4.02
C VAL A 94 -15.05 0.35 -4.36
N ASP A 95 -14.18 0.36 -3.36
CA ASP A 95 -12.78 -0.03 -3.51
C ASP A 95 -12.57 -1.50 -3.08
N ILE A 96 -13.38 -1.95 -2.12
CA ILE A 96 -13.43 -3.31 -1.57
C ILE A 96 -14.89 -3.69 -1.36
N ALA A 97 -15.25 -4.96 -1.47
CA ALA A 97 -16.59 -5.44 -1.11
C ALA A 97 -16.60 -6.89 -0.62
N PHE A 98 -17.65 -7.25 0.13
CA PHE A 98 -17.95 -8.66 0.43
C PHE A 98 -18.60 -9.34 -0.78
N VAL A 99 -18.06 -10.48 -1.18
CA VAL A 99 -18.54 -11.25 -2.33
C VAL A 99 -18.59 -12.71 -1.95
N GLN A 100 -19.75 -13.34 -2.13
CA GLN A 100 -19.94 -14.76 -1.94
C GLN A 100 -19.30 -15.53 -3.11
N SER A 101 -18.58 -16.60 -2.81
CA SER A 101 -18.07 -17.54 -3.82
C SER A 101 -19.21 -18.10 -4.69
N GLY A 102 -18.90 -18.45 -5.93
CA GLY A 102 -19.86 -18.85 -6.97
C GLY A 102 -20.54 -17.66 -7.68
N SER A 103 -20.28 -16.42 -7.25
CA SER A 103 -20.84 -15.23 -7.90
C SER A 103 -20.13 -14.87 -9.22
N THR A 104 -18.84 -15.18 -9.32
CA THR A 104 -17.98 -14.98 -10.50
C THR A 104 -17.11 -16.22 -10.75
N ASN A 105 -16.20 -16.18 -11.72
CA ASN A 105 -15.15 -17.18 -11.93
C ASN A 105 -13.79 -16.48 -12.12
N GLU A 106 -12.71 -17.26 -12.08
CA GLU A 106 -11.32 -16.77 -12.17
C GLU A 106 -11.09 -15.90 -13.41
N GLU A 107 -11.42 -16.41 -14.61
CA GLU A 107 -11.23 -15.67 -15.86
C GLU A 107 -12.00 -14.34 -15.91
N ALA A 108 -13.21 -14.29 -15.35
CA ALA A 108 -14.00 -13.08 -15.28
C ALA A 108 -13.43 -12.10 -14.25
N ALA A 109 -12.95 -12.60 -13.11
CA ALA A 109 -12.32 -11.78 -12.07
C ALA A 109 -11.03 -11.12 -12.55
N GLU A 110 -10.15 -11.88 -13.22
CA GLU A 110 -8.92 -11.35 -13.84
C GLU A 110 -9.23 -10.29 -14.90
N ARG A 111 -10.22 -10.55 -15.77
CA ARG A 111 -10.63 -9.58 -16.80
C ARG A 111 -11.17 -8.28 -16.20
N GLU A 112 -11.78 -8.36 -15.02
CA GLU A 112 -12.35 -7.21 -14.31
C GLU A 112 -11.36 -6.56 -13.34
N GLY A 113 -10.12 -7.06 -13.26
CA GLY A 113 -9.09 -6.54 -12.37
C GLY A 113 -9.48 -6.66 -10.89
N LEU A 114 -9.96 -7.83 -10.49
CA LEU A 114 -10.40 -8.10 -9.12
C LEU A 114 -9.42 -9.04 -8.41
N SER A 115 -9.06 -8.70 -7.17
CA SER A 115 -8.20 -9.52 -6.31
C SER A 115 -8.92 -9.90 -5.02
N SER A 116 -8.70 -11.12 -4.55
CA SER A 116 -9.23 -11.63 -3.29
C SER A 116 -8.28 -11.27 -2.16
N LEU A 117 -8.78 -10.57 -1.16
CA LEU A 117 -8.06 -10.36 0.10
C LEU A 117 -8.18 -11.59 1.01
N GLY A 118 -9.07 -12.53 0.69
CA GLY A 118 -9.23 -13.82 1.35
C GLY A 118 -10.68 -14.14 1.73
N SER A 119 -10.95 -15.43 1.88
CA SER A 119 -12.20 -15.96 2.39
C SER A 119 -12.29 -15.75 3.90
N LEU A 120 -13.48 -15.44 4.40
CA LEU A 120 -13.72 -14.91 5.74
C LEU A 120 -14.55 -15.83 6.63
N PHE A 121 -15.57 -16.45 6.07
CA PHE A 121 -16.46 -17.39 6.76
C PHE A 121 -17.32 -18.13 5.73
N VAL A 122 -17.87 -19.27 6.14
CA VAL A 122 -18.80 -20.05 5.31
C VAL A 122 -20.24 -19.55 5.48
N GLU A 123 -21.02 -19.60 4.40
CA GLU A 123 -22.44 -19.24 4.36
C GLU A 123 -23.27 -20.47 3.95
N PRO A 124 -23.56 -21.41 4.87
CA PRO A 124 -24.24 -22.65 4.54
C PRO A 124 -25.58 -22.45 3.84
N LEU A 125 -25.87 -23.37 2.92
CA LEU A 125 -27.17 -23.50 2.28
C LEU A 125 -28.10 -24.33 3.19
N TRP A 126 -29.05 -23.67 3.82
CA TRP A 126 -30.05 -24.30 4.67
C TRP A 126 -31.27 -24.63 3.83
N LEU A 127 -31.59 -25.91 3.67
CA LEU A 127 -32.88 -26.35 3.11
C LEU A 127 -33.72 -26.92 4.25
N PHE A 128 -34.71 -26.16 4.69
CA PHE A 128 -35.69 -26.63 5.66
C PHE A 128 -36.91 -27.17 4.91
N LEU A 129 -37.34 -28.37 5.31
CA LEU A 129 -38.47 -29.07 4.73
C LEU A 129 -39.49 -29.34 5.84
N ARG A 130 -40.78 -29.23 5.51
CA ARG A 130 -41.84 -29.68 6.38
C ARG A 130 -41.87 -31.22 6.37
N GLU A 131 -42.00 -31.81 7.55
CA GLU A 131 -42.30 -33.23 7.67
C GLU A 131 -43.78 -33.49 7.34
N GLU A 132 -44.02 -34.44 6.45
CA GLU A 132 -45.37 -34.90 6.13
C GLU A 132 -45.71 -36.13 6.97
N LYS A 133 -46.77 -36.04 7.78
CA LYS A 133 -47.22 -37.18 8.62
C LYS A 133 -47.46 -38.42 7.76
N GLY A 134 -46.85 -39.54 8.15
CA GLY A 134 -47.02 -40.83 7.49
C GLY A 134 -46.21 -41.00 6.20
N LYS A 135 -45.32 -40.06 5.85
CA LYS A 135 -44.39 -40.21 4.73
C LYS A 135 -42.94 -40.26 5.22
N PRO A 136 -42.06 -41.00 4.53
CA PRO A 136 -40.64 -40.97 4.84
C PRO A 136 -40.05 -39.57 4.58
N PRO A 137 -38.99 -39.19 5.31
CA PRO A 137 -38.32 -37.92 5.09
C PRO A 137 -37.72 -37.86 3.68
N ILE A 138 -37.63 -36.65 3.12
CA ILE A 138 -36.94 -36.40 1.86
C ILE A 138 -35.43 -36.46 2.13
N THR A 139 -34.73 -37.37 1.44
CA THR A 139 -33.29 -37.61 1.58
C THR A 139 -32.53 -37.37 0.28
N GLN A 140 -33.22 -37.09 -0.82
CA GLN A 140 -32.62 -36.79 -2.12
C GLN A 140 -33.31 -35.58 -2.76
N LEU A 141 -32.53 -34.71 -3.40
CA LEU A 141 -33.05 -33.51 -4.07
C LEU A 141 -34.00 -33.82 -5.23
N THR A 142 -33.87 -34.98 -5.87
CA THR A 142 -34.78 -35.48 -6.91
C THR A 142 -36.21 -35.71 -6.41
N GLN A 143 -36.41 -35.85 -5.10
CA GLN A 143 -37.72 -35.99 -4.46
C GLN A 143 -38.42 -34.65 -4.24
N LEU A 144 -37.75 -33.53 -4.53
CA LEU A 144 -38.37 -32.19 -4.49
C LEU A 144 -39.26 -31.92 -5.70
N ARG A 145 -39.30 -32.81 -6.71
CA ARG A 145 -40.21 -32.69 -7.84
C ARG A 145 -41.66 -32.63 -7.37
N GLY A 146 -42.39 -31.63 -7.86
CA GLY A 146 -43.76 -31.29 -7.48
C GLY A 146 -43.90 -30.54 -6.15
N LYS A 147 -42.80 -30.27 -5.43
CA LYS A 147 -42.84 -29.54 -4.15
C LYS A 147 -42.83 -28.03 -4.33
N LYS A 148 -43.44 -27.34 -3.37
CA LYS A 148 -43.48 -25.88 -3.25
C LYS A 148 -42.32 -25.41 -2.38
N ILE A 149 -41.27 -24.89 -3.01
CA ILE A 149 -40.05 -24.51 -2.30
C ILE A 149 -39.74 -23.03 -2.51
N ASN A 150 -39.53 -22.30 -1.42
CA ASN A 150 -39.10 -20.90 -1.48
C ASN A 150 -37.59 -20.80 -1.65
N TYR A 151 -37.13 -20.17 -2.72
CA TYR A 151 -35.69 -20.04 -3.01
C TYR A 151 -35.09 -18.76 -2.42
N GLY A 152 -35.93 -17.87 -1.91
CA GLY A 152 -35.58 -16.50 -1.53
C GLY A 152 -35.92 -15.47 -2.62
N PRO A 153 -35.78 -14.17 -2.29
CA PRO A 153 -36.14 -13.08 -3.19
C PRO A 153 -35.23 -13.03 -4.43
N LYS A 154 -35.72 -12.41 -5.51
CA LYS A 154 -34.92 -12.19 -6.72
C LYS A 154 -33.70 -11.32 -6.38
N GLY A 155 -32.52 -11.71 -6.87
CA GLY A 155 -31.26 -10.99 -6.65
C GLY A 155 -30.41 -11.48 -5.48
N ALA A 156 -30.98 -12.26 -4.55
CA ALA A 156 -30.21 -12.95 -3.51
C ALA A 156 -29.29 -14.05 -4.10
N GLY A 157 -28.29 -14.50 -3.34
CA GLY A 157 -27.38 -15.59 -3.75
C GLY A 157 -28.05 -16.97 -3.77
N SER A 158 -28.93 -17.24 -2.79
CA SER A 158 -29.61 -18.53 -2.60
C SER A 158 -30.34 -19.07 -3.84
N PRO A 159 -31.11 -18.28 -4.63
CA PRO A 159 -31.88 -18.83 -5.75
C PRO A 159 -31.02 -19.22 -6.96
N ARG A 160 -29.81 -18.67 -7.10
CA ARG A 160 -28.86 -19.07 -8.15
C ARG A 160 -28.20 -20.38 -7.74
N LEU A 161 -27.64 -20.43 -6.53
CA LEU A 161 -26.99 -21.62 -5.99
C LEU A 161 -27.94 -22.83 -5.95
N PHE A 162 -29.13 -22.67 -5.36
CA PHE A 162 -30.07 -23.78 -5.25
C PHE A 162 -30.52 -24.32 -6.61
N ARG A 163 -30.69 -23.46 -7.61
CA ARG A 163 -31.02 -23.89 -8.97
C ARG A 163 -29.90 -24.71 -9.60
N GLN A 164 -28.65 -24.25 -9.48
CA GLN A 164 -27.49 -24.98 -10.00
C GLN A 164 -27.36 -26.35 -9.34
N ILE A 165 -27.66 -26.44 -8.03
CA ILE A 165 -27.70 -27.71 -7.30
C ILE A 165 -28.82 -28.62 -7.82
N LEU A 166 -30.04 -28.11 -8.05
CA LEU A 166 -31.13 -28.89 -8.63
C LEU A 166 -30.79 -29.40 -10.05
N GLU A 167 -30.22 -28.54 -10.90
CA GLU A 167 -29.80 -28.88 -12.26
C GLU A 167 -28.73 -29.99 -12.26
N LEU A 168 -27.75 -29.95 -11.34
CA LEU A 168 -26.75 -31.01 -11.17
C LEU A 168 -27.36 -32.37 -10.79
N ASN A 169 -28.55 -32.38 -10.19
CA ASN A 169 -29.28 -33.60 -9.84
C ASN A 169 -30.32 -33.99 -10.90
N GLY A 170 -30.31 -33.35 -12.07
CA GLY A 170 -31.27 -33.59 -13.14
C GLY A 170 -32.71 -33.20 -12.77
N VAL A 171 -32.88 -32.24 -11.87
CA VAL A 171 -34.19 -31.62 -11.58
C VAL A 171 -34.32 -30.39 -12.45
N GLU A 172 -35.18 -30.48 -13.46
CA GLU A 172 -35.34 -29.44 -14.48
C GLU A 172 -36.15 -28.24 -13.98
N LYS A 173 -36.01 -27.13 -14.70
CA LYS A 173 -36.76 -25.90 -14.39
C LYS A 173 -38.26 -26.14 -14.53
N GLY A 174 -39.00 -25.88 -13.45
CA GLY A 174 -40.45 -26.06 -13.40
C GLY A 174 -40.90 -27.38 -12.79
N GLU A 175 -39.97 -28.33 -12.57
CA GLU A 175 -40.29 -29.55 -11.82
C GLU A 175 -40.47 -29.27 -10.32
N VAL A 176 -39.94 -28.16 -9.80
CA VAL A 176 -40.17 -27.66 -8.44
C VAL A 176 -40.94 -26.34 -8.53
N GLU A 177 -42.03 -26.22 -7.80
CA GLU A 177 -42.85 -25.00 -7.76
C GLU A 177 -42.13 -23.94 -6.90
N ARG A 178 -41.58 -22.94 -7.58
CA ARG A 178 -40.72 -21.93 -6.94
C ARG A 178 -41.51 -20.78 -6.33
N PHE A 179 -41.28 -20.53 -5.05
CA PHE A 179 -41.64 -19.29 -4.36
C PHE A 179 -40.42 -18.36 -4.27
N SER A 180 -40.64 -17.04 -4.23
CA SER A 180 -39.57 -16.02 -4.16
C SER A 180 -39.90 -14.93 -3.15
N LEU A 181 -40.33 -15.35 -1.97
CA LEU A 181 -40.64 -14.52 -0.82
C LEU A 181 -39.38 -14.17 -0.03
N ALA A 182 -39.42 -13.04 0.68
CA ALA A 182 -38.42 -12.68 1.68
C ALA A 182 -38.42 -13.67 2.85
N ASN A 183 -37.33 -13.70 3.63
CA ASN A 183 -37.07 -14.71 4.65
C ASN A 183 -38.22 -14.85 5.68
N THR A 184 -38.69 -13.74 6.27
CA THR A 184 -39.76 -13.78 7.28
C THR A 184 -41.10 -14.22 6.70
N PRO A 185 -41.64 -13.62 5.62
CA PRO A 185 -42.85 -14.13 4.98
C PRO A 185 -42.75 -15.59 4.53
N ALA A 186 -41.62 -16.00 3.95
CA ALA A 186 -41.42 -17.40 3.54
C ALA A 186 -41.48 -18.37 4.73
N THR A 187 -40.92 -17.97 5.87
CA THR A 187 -40.97 -18.76 7.10
C THR A 187 -42.41 -18.90 7.58
N VAL A 188 -43.21 -17.84 7.55
CA VAL A 188 -44.64 -17.89 7.90
C VAL A 188 -45.39 -18.87 6.98
N GLU A 189 -45.21 -18.78 5.66
CA GLU A 189 -45.81 -19.73 4.71
C GLU A 189 -45.41 -21.19 4.97
N LEU A 190 -44.15 -21.42 5.36
CA LEU A 190 -43.67 -22.75 5.75
C LEU A 190 -44.25 -23.22 7.07
N LEU A 191 -44.51 -22.35 8.04
CA LEU A 191 -45.16 -22.80 9.27
C LEU A 191 -46.64 -23.13 9.00
N GLU A 192 -47.31 -22.37 8.13
CA GLU A 192 -48.77 -22.46 7.93
C GLU A 192 -49.27 -23.52 6.95
N GLY A 193 -48.42 -24.32 6.32
CA GLY A 193 -48.87 -25.39 5.40
C GLY A 193 -48.76 -25.06 3.92
N ARG A 194 -48.42 -23.81 3.56
CA ARG A 194 -48.63 -23.29 2.21
C ARG A 194 -47.47 -23.57 1.24
N ILE A 195 -46.27 -23.73 1.79
CA ILE A 195 -45.09 -24.25 1.09
C ILE A 195 -44.51 -25.47 1.81
N ASP A 196 -43.81 -26.32 1.07
CA ASP A 196 -43.23 -27.57 1.56
C ASP A 196 -41.81 -27.37 2.12
N GLY A 197 -41.14 -26.29 1.72
CA GLY A 197 -39.78 -26.00 2.17
C GLY A 197 -39.28 -24.62 1.76
N LEU A 198 -38.15 -24.25 2.31
CA LEU A 198 -37.48 -22.99 1.99
C LEU A 198 -35.97 -23.12 2.09
N VAL A 199 -35.30 -22.23 1.37
CA VAL A 199 -33.85 -22.18 1.27
C VAL A 199 -33.33 -20.87 1.82
N PHE A 200 -32.29 -20.94 2.66
CA PHE A 200 -31.48 -19.80 3.06
C PHE A 200 -30.01 -20.00 2.69
N THR A 201 -29.31 -18.91 2.43
CA THR A 201 -27.86 -18.79 2.61
C THR A 201 -27.64 -17.75 3.70
N SER A 202 -27.23 -18.20 4.88
CA SER A 202 -27.05 -17.33 6.04
C SER A 202 -26.12 -17.96 7.07
N ALA A 203 -25.60 -17.13 7.98
CA ALA A 203 -24.84 -17.59 9.12
C ALA A 203 -25.71 -18.45 10.07
N PRO A 204 -25.14 -19.47 10.74
CA PRO A 204 -25.88 -20.35 11.66
C PRO A 204 -26.52 -19.61 12.85
N GLU A 205 -25.93 -18.50 13.29
CA GLU A 205 -26.40 -17.73 14.44
C GLU A 205 -27.63 -16.88 14.11
N ALA A 206 -28.06 -16.82 12.84
CA ALA A 206 -29.23 -16.06 12.44
C ALA A 206 -30.49 -16.53 13.18
N PRO A 207 -31.29 -15.63 13.80
CA PRO A 207 -32.43 -16.01 14.64
C PRO A 207 -33.45 -16.94 13.97
N LEU A 208 -33.72 -16.75 12.67
CA LEU A 208 -34.63 -17.62 11.92
C LEU A 208 -34.10 -19.04 11.76
N ILE A 209 -32.78 -19.21 11.59
CA ILE A 209 -32.14 -20.52 11.49
C ILE A 209 -32.26 -21.25 12.83
N GLN A 210 -31.91 -20.57 13.93
CA GLN A 210 -32.04 -21.09 15.30
C GLN A 210 -33.47 -21.53 15.62
N MET A 211 -34.46 -20.71 15.23
CA MET A 211 -35.87 -21.01 15.42
C MET A 211 -36.28 -22.27 14.65
N LEU A 212 -35.93 -22.35 13.36
CA LEU A 212 -36.32 -23.47 12.49
C LEU A 212 -35.66 -24.80 12.87
N LEU A 213 -34.39 -24.77 13.31
CA LEU A 213 -33.70 -25.95 13.86
C LEU A 213 -34.38 -26.51 15.11
N GLN A 214 -35.17 -25.70 15.81
CA GLN A 214 -35.90 -26.08 17.03
C GLN A 214 -37.40 -26.27 16.78
N THR A 215 -37.89 -26.06 15.56
CA THR A 215 -39.33 -26.07 15.27
C THR A 215 -39.81 -27.50 15.00
N PRO A 216 -40.77 -28.03 15.79
CA PRO A 216 -41.31 -29.36 15.56
C PRO A 216 -41.99 -29.48 14.18
N GLY A 217 -41.74 -30.59 13.49
CA GLY A 217 -42.30 -30.86 12.15
C GLY A 217 -41.60 -30.12 11.02
N ILE A 218 -40.52 -29.39 11.30
CA ILE A 218 -39.59 -28.86 10.31
C ILE A 218 -38.26 -29.60 10.46
N LYS A 219 -37.75 -30.14 9.36
CA LYS A 219 -36.50 -30.90 9.32
C LYS A 219 -35.50 -30.23 8.40
N LEU A 220 -34.24 -30.17 8.83
CA LEU A 220 -33.13 -29.77 7.98
C LEU A 220 -32.84 -30.89 6.98
N PHE A 221 -32.64 -30.55 5.71
CA PHE A 221 -32.21 -31.51 4.71
C PHE A 221 -30.71 -31.80 4.86
N ASP A 222 -30.35 -33.08 4.94
CA ASP A 222 -28.96 -33.55 4.93
C ASP A 222 -28.46 -33.70 3.48
N PHE A 223 -27.41 -32.96 3.13
CA PHE A 223 -26.75 -33.07 1.84
C PHE A 223 -25.74 -34.23 1.89
N ASN A 224 -26.21 -35.47 1.89
CA ASN A 224 -25.35 -36.68 1.96
C ASN A 224 -24.27 -36.74 0.86
N GLN A 225 -24.44 -35.97 -0.22
CA GLN A 225 -23.52 -35.84 -1.34
C GLN A 225 -22.70 -34.52 -1.29
N ALA A 226 -22.60 -33.86 -0.14
CA ALA A 226 -21.92 -32.55 0.01
C ALA A 226 -20.48 -32.55 -0.52
N GLU A 227 -19.73 -33.61 -0.26
CA GLU A 227 -18.36 -33.80 -0.77
C GLU A 227 -18.32 -33.94 -2.30
N ALA A 228 -19.36 -34.50 -2.93
CA ALA A 228 -19.43 -34.54 -4.39
C ALA A 228 -19.75 -33.16 -4.97
N TYR A 229 -20.61 -32.38 -4.30
CA TYR A 229 -20.91 -31.01 -4.73
C TYR A 229 -19.70 -30.10 -4.63
N SER A 230 -18.90 -30.16 -3.57
CA SER A 230 -17.67 -29.35 -3.43
C SER A 230 -16.64 -29.64 -4.53
N ARG A 231 -16.59 -30.87 -5.04
CA ARG A 231 -15.71 -31.26 -6.16
C ARG A 231 -16.24 -30.84 -7.52
N LYS A 232 -17.57 -30.81 -7.70
CA LYS A 232 -18.21 -30.37 -8.95
C LYS A 232 -18.30 -28.85 -9.05
N LEU A 233 -18.44 -28.18 -7.92
CA LEU A 233 -18.55 -26.74 -7.76
C LEU A 233 -17.44 -26.30 -6.79
N PRO A 234 -16.22 -26.00 -7.28
CA PRO A 234 -15.04 -25.74 -6.44
C PRO A 234 -15.19 -24.58 -5.44
N PHE A 235 -16.20 -23.74 -5.65
CA PHE A 235 -16.55 -22.63 -4.77
C PHE A 235 -17.37 -23.02 -3.55
N LEU A 236 -17.85 -24.26 -3.50
CA LEU A 236 -18.56 -24.83 -2.36
C LEU A 236 -17.59 -25.59 -1.46
N THR A 237 -17.79 -25.42 -0.17
CA THR A 237 -17.12 -26.19 0.88
C THR A 237 -18.13 -27.13 1.51
N HIS A 238 -17.70 -28.37 1.79
CA HIS A 238 -18.46 -29.28 2.63
C HIS A 238 -18.26 -28.89 4.09
N VAL A 239 -19.35 -28.63 4.80
CA VAL A 239 -19.34 -28.34 6.25
C VAL A 239 -20.31 -29.27 6.95
N VAL A 240 -19.98 -29.66 8.19
CA VAL A 240 -20.84 -30.50 9.02
C VAL A 240 -21.42 -29.63 10.13
N LEU A 241 -22.73 -29.68 10.31
CA LEU A 241 -23.42 -29.15 11.48
C LEU A 241 -23.39 -30.25 12.56
N PRO A 242 -22.59 -30.11 13.63
CA PRO A 242 -22.43 -31.19 14.59
C PRO A 242 -23.69 -31.43 15.42
N GLN A 243 -23.92 -32.67 15.80
CA GLN A 243 -24.92 -33.08 16.77
C GLN A 243 -24.79 -32.24 18.06
N GLY A 244 -25.92 -31.73 18.54
CA GLY A 244 -26.00 -30.97 19.78
C GLY A 244 -25.49 -29.52 19.72
N ILE A 245 -25.00 -29.03 18.57
CA ILE A 245 -24.41 -27.68 18.48
C ILE A 245 -25.40 -26.54 18.77
N VAL A 246 -26.70 -26.75 18.53
CA VAL A 246 -27.76 -25.78 18.81
C VAL A 246 -28.09 -25.78 20.31
N ASP A 247 -28.28 -26.96 20.87
CA ASP A 247 -28.54 -27.17 22.30
C ASP A 247 -27.99 -28.54 22.72
N LEU A 248 -26.86 -28.52 23.45
CA LEU A 248 -26.21 -29.74 23.94
C LEU A 248 -27.05 -30.49 24.97
N GLY A 249 -27.85 -29.77 25.78
CA GLY A 249 -28.68 -30.38 26.81
C GLY A 249 -29.88 -31.13 26.23
N ARG A 250 -30.45 -30.60 25.14
CA ARG A 250 -31.55 -31.24 24.40
C ARG A 250 -31.08 -32.13 23.25
N ASN A 251 -29.77 -32.17 22.98
CA ASN A 251 -29.17 -32.85 21.84
C ASN A 251 -29.79 -32.40 20.51
N LEU A 252 -29.77 -31.09 20.24
CA LEU A 252 -30.27 -30.48 19.01
C LEU A 252 -29.10 -29.92 18.18
N PRO A 253 -28.98 -30.26 16.88
CA PRO A 253 -29.69 -31.35 16.20
C PRO A 253 -29.33 -32.71 16.80
N ALA A 254 -30.19 -33.72 16.60
CA ALA A 254 -30.01 -35.05 17.19
C ALA A 254 -28.94 -35.91 16.51
N GLU A 255 -28.50 -35.49 15.32
CA GLU A 255 -27.50 -36.14 14.47
C GLU A 255 -26.69 -35.06 13.75
N ASP A 256 -25.56 -35.44 13.18
CA ASP A 256 -24.77 -34.57 12.30
C ASP A 256 -25.51 -34.33 10.98
N TYR A 257 -25.47 -33.10 10.47
CA TYR A 257 -25.99 -32.77 9.13
C TYR A 257 -24.86 -32.32 8.21
N ASN A 258 -24.76 -32.92 7.03
CA ASN A 258 -23.85 -32.49 5.98
C ASN A 258 -24.48 -31.33 5.21
N LEU A 259 -23.78 -30.22 5.10
CA LEU A 259 -24.22 -29.03 4.38
C LEU A 259 -23.18 -28.63 3.33
N ILE A 260 -23.67 -27.94 2.31
CA ILE A 260 -22.84 -27.25 1.34
C ILE A 260 -22.84 -25.76 1.64
N ALA A 261 -21.66 -25.16 1.65
CA ALA A 261 -21.51 -23.76 2.01
C ALA A 261 -20.60 -23.05 0.99
N PRO A 262 -21.10 -22.05 0.26
CA PRO A 262 -20.23 -21.04 -0.31
C PRO A 262 -19.48 -20.28 0.79
N THR A 263 -18.48 -19.50 0.40
CA THR A 263 -17.63 -18.74 1.32
C THR A 263 -17.79 -17.26 1.03
N ALA A 264 -18.00 -16.45 2.08
CA ALA A 264 -17.90 -15.01 1.97
C ALA A 264 -16.43 -14.62 1.82
N THR A 265 -16.11 -13.83 0.80
CA THR A 265 -14.76 -13.40 0.46
C THR A 265 -14.69 -11.88 0.46
N LEU A 266 -13.58 -11.33 0.95
CA LEU A 266 -13.30 -9.91 0.79
C LEU A 266 -12.58 -9.69 -0.54
N VAL A 267 -13.16 -8.88 -1.42
CA VAL A 267 -12.64 -8.66 -2.78
C VAL A 267 -12.32 -7.19 -2.96
N GLY A 268 -11.10 -6.91 -3.41
CA GLY A 268 -10.64 -5.59 -3.79
C GLY A 268 -10.49 -5.47 -5.30
N ARG A 269 -10.26 -4.25 -5.75
CA ARG A 269 -9.71 -4.02 -7.09
C ARG A 269 -8.21 -4.30 -7.07
N GLU A 270 -7.65 -4.73 -8.20
CA GLU A 270 -6.20 -4.96 -8.34
C GLU A 270 -5.35 -3.69 -8.12
N ASP A 271 -5.92 -2.51 -8.36
CA ASP A 271 -5.28 -1.22 -8.12
C ASP A 271 -5.42 -0.73 -6.66
N LEU A 272 -5.98 -1.55 -5.77
CA LEU A 272 -6.10 -1.23 -4.35
C LEU A 272 -4.72 -1.06 -3.72
N HIS A 273 -4.54 0.06 -3.00
CA HIS A 273 -3.26 0.36 -2.37
C HIS A 273 -2.84 -0.78 -1.41
N PRO A 274 -1.64 -1.39 -1.56
CA PRO A 274 -1.31 -2.61 -0.82
C PRO A 274 -1.28 -2.45 0.71
N ALA A 275 -1.01 -1.26 1.24
CA ALA A 275 -1.12 -1.02 2.69
C ALA A 275 -2.57 -1.07 3.22
N LEU A 276 -3.57 -0.81 2.35
CA LEU A 276 -4.97 -1.07 2.71
C LEU A 276 -5.26 -2.57 2.71
N VAL A 277 -4.74 -3.32 1.73
CA VAL A 277 -4.81 -4.80 1.73
C VAL A 277 -4.31 -5.35 3.07
N ASP A 278 -3.11 -4.94 3.50
CA ASP A 278 -2.54 -5.34 4.79
C ASP A 278 -3.45 -5.04 5.98
N LEU A 279 -4.02 -3.83 6.05
CA LEU A 279 -4.92 -3.44 7.14
C LEU A 279 -6.22 -4.26 7.14
N PHE A 280 -6.79 -4.50 5.97
CA PHE A 280 -8.01 -5.29 5.85
C PHE A 280 -7.77 -6.75 6.18
N VAL A 281 -6.65 -7.34 5.76
CA VAL A 281 -6.33 -8.73 6.09
C VAL A 281 -6.01 -8.88 7.59
N GLN A 282 -5.33 -7.91 8.20
CA GLN A 282 -5.13 -7.87 9.66
C GLN A 282 -6.44 -7.75 10.43
N ALA A 283 -7.32 -6.84 9.99
CA ALA A 283 -8.66 -6.71 10.57
C ALA A 283 -9.45 -8.02 10.39
N ALA A 284 -9.35 -8.65 9.22
CA ALA A 284 -9.98 -9.94 8.95
C ALA A 284 -9.47 -11.02 9.92
N ALA A 285 -8.17 -11.08 10.19
CA ALA A 285 -7.58 -12.01 11.16
C ALA A 285 -8.12 -11.77 12.57
N GLY A 286 -8.30 -10.52 13.00
CA GLY A 286 -8.90 -10.20 14.29
C GLY A 286 -10.41 -10.51 14.37
N ILE A 287 -11.14 -10.39 13.26
CA ILE A 287 -12.60 -10.53 13.23
C ILE A 287 -13.04 -12.00 13.01
N HIS A 288 -12.31 -12.76 12.19
CA HIS A 288 -12.77 -14.05 11.67
C HIS A 288 -11.98 -15.28 12.17
N SER A 289 -10.92 -15.11 12.96
CA SER A 289 -10.09 -16.23 13.47
C SER A 289 -10.70 -17.03 14.62
N GLY A 290 -11.81 -16.58 15.17
CA GLY A 290 -12.54 -17.30 16.22
C GLY A 290 -13.15 -18.60 15.73
N ALA A 291 -13.34 -19.54 16.66
CA ALA A 291 -14.16 -20.71 16.40
C ALA A 291 -15.64 -20.31 16.22
N GLY A 292 -16.36 -21.04 15.38
CA GLY A 292 -17.80 -20.92 15.17
C GLY A 292 -18.43 -22.29 14.97
N TRP A 293 -19.70 -22.33 14.55
CA TRP A 293 -20.41 -23.62 14.39
C TRP A 293 -19.82 -24.50 13.28
N PHE A 294 -19.33 -23.88 12.20
CA PHE A 294 -18.75 -24.58 11.05
C PHE A 294 -17.25 -24.37 10.88
N GLN A 295 -16.68 -23.38 11.56
CA GLN A 295 -15.29 -23.00 11.40
C GLN A 295 -14.47 -23.28 12.66
N GLN A 296 -13.28 -23.84 12.46
CA GLN A 296 -12.31 -24.04 13.52
C GLN A 296 -11.53 -22.75 13.80
N GLN A 297 -10.95 -22.66 15.00
CA GLN A 297 -10.08 -21.55 15.35
C GLN A 297 -8.91 -21.43 14.35
N GLY A 298 -8.70 -20.23 13.81
CA GLY A 298 -7.65 -19.94 12.82
C GLY A 298 -7.92 -20.48 11.42
N GLN A 299 -9.11 -21.04 11.13
CA GLN A 299 -9.45 -21.49 9.77
C GLN A 299 -9.64 -20.33 8.79
N PHE A 300 -10.18 -19.20 9.28
CA PHE A 300 -10.37 -17.98 8.52
C PHE A 300 -9.68 -16.80 9.22
N PRO A 301 -9.32 -15.73 8.50
CA PRO A 301 -9.35 -15.60 7.04
C PRO A 301 -8.33 -16.52 6.34
N SER A 302 -8.58 -16.85 5.07
CA SER A 302 -7.76 -17.82 4.31
C SER A 302 -7.65 -17.47 2.83
N ALA A 303 -6.53 -17.86 2.20
CA ALA A 303 -6.33 -17.81 0.75
C ALA A 303 -7.04 -18.94 -0.01
N LYS A 304 -7.70 -19.87 0.69
CA LYS A 304 -8.44 -21.00 0.10
C LYS A 304 -9.92 -20.63 -0.07
N TYR A 305 -10.66 -21.46 -0.82
CA TYR A 305 -12.12 -21.38 -0.97
C TYR A 305 -12.64 -20.13 -1.71
N THR A 306 -11.83 -19.63 -2.66
CA THR A 306 -12.16 -18.51 -3.54
C THR A 306 -11.76 -18.84 -4.98
N GLU A 307 -12.56 -18.41 -5.95
CA GLU A 307 -12.22 -18.49 -7.39
C GLU A 307 -11.52 -17.22 -7.89
N ILE A 308 -11.45 -16.18 -7.06
CA ILE A 308 -10.81 -14.92 -7.41
C ILE A 308 -9.33 -15.02 -7.03
N PRO A 309 -8.39 -14.65 -7.92
CA PRO A 309 -6.96 -14.68 -7.60
C PRO A 309 -6.64 -13.92 -6.32
N VAL A 310 -5.88 -14.54 -5.42
CA VAL A 310 -5.54 -13.95 -4.13
C VAL A 310 -4.50 -12.85 -4.33
N ASP A 311 -4.75 -11.70 -3.72
CA ASP A 311 -3.84 -10.56 -3.73
C ASP A 311 -2.46 -10.96 -3.18
N PRO A 312 -1.34 -10.59 -3.84
CA PRO A 312 -0.01 -10.97 -3.40
C PRO A 312 0.33 -10.55 -1.96
N GLU A 313 -0.11 -9.38 -1.50
CA GLU A 313 0.13 -8.95 -0.12
C GLU A 313 -0.73 -9.74 0.87
N ALA A 314 -1.98 -10.04 0.51
CA ALA A 314 -2.81 -10.93 1.31
C ALA A 314 -2.19 -12.33 1.43
N ALA A 315 -1.69 -12.89 0.33
CA ALA A 315 -1.00 -14.17 0.31
C ALA A 315 0.27 -14.17 1.18
N LYS A 316 1.02 -13.07 1.21
CA LYS A 316 2.20 -12.89 2.07
C LYS A 316 1.80 -12.89 3.55
N PHE A 317 0.71 -12.21 3.91
CA PHE A 317 0.17 -12.21 5.26
C PHE A 317 -0.22 -13.63 5.71
N TYR A 318 -0.92 -14.40 4.88
CA TYR A 318 -1.31 -15.76 5.24
C TYR A 318 -0.13 -16.71 5.46
N LYS A 319 1.01 -16.44 4.80
CA LYS A 319 2.24 -17.22 4.96
C LYS A 319 3.10 -16.78 6.16
N SER A 320 3.19 -15.48 6.41
CA SER A 320 4.21 -14.89 7.31
C SER A 320 3.65 -14.09 8.48
N GLY A 321 2.33 -13.86 8.50
CA GLY A 321 1.65 -12.97 9.44
C GLY A 321 1.88 -11.49 9.15
N PRO A 322 1.57 -10.60 10.13
CA PRO A 322 1.77 -9.17 9.98
C PRO A 322 3.24 -8.80 9.69
N PRO A 323 3.50 -7.72 8.91
CA PRO A 323 4.84 -7.25 8.62
C PRO A 323 5.69 -7.03 9.87
N PHE A 324 6.97 -7.42 9.81
CA PHE A 324 7.87 -7.40 10.97
C PHE A 324 7.95 -6.03 11.65
N LEU A 325 8.02 -4.95 10.87
CA LEU A 325 8.14 -3.59 11.39
C LEU A 325 6.90 -3.17 12.20
N GLN A 326 5.71 -3.64 11.83
CA GLN A 326 4.47 -3.32 12.56
C GLN A 326 4.44 -3.87 13.99
N ARG A 327 5.35 -4.79 14.34
CA ARG A 327 5.50 -5.28 15.72
C ARG A 327 6.16 -4.26 16.66
N TYR A 328 6.89 -3.30 16.12
CA TYR A 328 7.69 -2.35 16.90
C TYR A 328 7.30 -0.88 16.71
N MET A 329 6.53 -0.55 15.66
CA MET A 329 6.16 0.82 15.34
C MET A 329 4.73 0.95 14.82
N THR A 330 4.23 2.19 14.74
CA THR A 330 2.90 2.49 14.21
C THR A 330 2.77 2.10 12.74
N PHE A 331 1.54 1.82 12.30
CA PHE A 331 1.24 1.43 10.92
C PHE A 331 1.87 2.35 9.86
N TRP A 332 1.75 3.67 10.03
CA TRP A 332 2.29 4.65 9.07
C TRP A 332 3.81 4.58 8.96
N LEU A 333 4.50 4.43 10.09
CA LEU A 333 5.95 4.36 10.11
C LEU A 333 6.43 3.02 9.52
N ALA A 334 5.74 1.93 9.86
CA ALA A 334 6.05 0.61 9.34
C ALA A 334 5.87 0.54 7.83
N ASN A 335 4.74 1.01 7.29
CA ASN A 335 4.49 1.02 5.85
C ASN A 335 5.47 1.92 5.10
N PHE A 336 5.83 3.08 5.68
CA PHE A 336 6.85 3.95 5.09
C PHE A 336 8.20 3.23 4.94
N PHE A 337 8.71 2.61 6.01
CA PHE A 337 10.00 1.94 5.96
C PHE A 337 9.99 0.65 5.13
N ASP A 338 8.91 -0.14 5.18
CA ASP A 338 8.80 -1.37 4.37
C ASP A 338 8.81 -1.04 2.87
N ARG A 339 8.21 0.08 2.46
CA ARG A 339 8.23 0.53 1.06
C ARG A 339 9.51 1.26 0.66
N MET A 340 10.11 1.98 1.60
CA MET A 340 11.29 2.80 1.33
C MET A 340 12.61 2.06 1.54
N TRP A 341 12.62 0.81 2.01
CA TRP A 341 13.89 0.14 2.35
C TRP A 341 14.87 0.08 1.17
N VAL A 342 14.39 -0.22 -0.05
CA VAL A 342 15.22 -0.22 -1.28
C VAL A 342 15.76 1.18 -1.56
N VAL A 343 14.92 2.20 -1.39
CA VAL A 343 15.28 3.60 -1.60
C VAL A 343 16.30 4.05 -0.55
N VAL A 344 16.12 3.66 0.71
CA VAL A 344 17.05 3.94 1.82
C VAL A 344 18.40 3.29 1.55
N VAL A 345 18.42 2.04 1.09
CA VAL A 345 19.67 1.36 0.70
C VAL A 345 20.32 2.03 -0.50
N ALA A 346 19.55 2.39 -1.53
CA ALA A 346 20.07 3.09 -2.72
C ALA A 346 20.61 4.48 -2.38
N LEU A 347 19.91 5.24 -1.54
CA LEU A 347 20.37 6.53 -1.03
C LEU A 347 21.62 6.37 -0.16
N GLY A 348 21.67 5.36 0.70
CA GLY A 348 22.85 5.01 1.47
C GLY A 348 24.06 4.72 0.57
N ALA A 349 23.86 3.96 -0.51
CA ALA A 349 24.88 3.69 -1.51
C ALA A 349 25.30 4.96 -2.27
N LEU A 350 24.37 5.90 -2.53
CA LEU A 350 24.65 7.18 -3.18
C LEU A 350 25.40 8.16 -2.27
N ILE A 351 25.16 8.13 -0.97
CA ILE A 351 25.86 8.98 0.01
C ILE A 351 27.38 8.71 -0.02
N LEU A 352 27.81 7.47 -0.25
CA LEU A 352 29.23 7.11 -0.30
C LEU A 352 30.03 7.87 -1.38
N PRO A 353 29.69 7.83 -2.69
CA PRO A 353 30.39 8.62 -3.70
C PRO A 353 30.18 10.12 -3.51
N LEU A 354 28.98 10.59 -3.13
CA LEU A 354 28.74 12.01 -2.88
C LEU A 354 29.62 12.57 -1.74
N SER A 355 29.85 11.77 -0.69
CA SER A 355 30.75 12.14 0.40
C SER A 355 32.19 12.38 -0.07
N LYS A 356 32.63 11.73 -1.15
CA LYS A 356 33.96 11.93 -1.75
C LYS A 356 34.04 13.17 -2.65
N VAL A 357 32.90 13.71 -3.10
CA VAL A 357 32.85 14.89 -3.99
C VAL A 357 32.90 16.20 -3.21
N ILE A 358 32.39 16.22 -1.96
CA ILE A 358 32.36 17.43 -1.13
C ILE A 358 33.78 17.96 -0.79
N PRO A 359 34.74 17.14 -0.32
CA PRO A 359 36.08 17.61 0.00
C PRO A 359 36.83 18.28 -1.18
N PRO A 360 36.93 17.69 -2.39
CA PRO A 360 37.65 18.32 -3.50
C PRO A 360 36.95 19.57 -4.02
N LEU A 361 35.61 19.62 -4.04
CA LEU A 361 34.88 20.83 -4.43
C LEU A 361 35.11 21.98 -3.45
N TYR A 362 35.16 21.69 -2.14
CA TYR A 362 35.49 22.66 -1.12
C TYR A 362 36.91 23.22 -1.33
N VAL A 363 37.91 22.35 -1.51
CA VAL A 363 39.30 22.74 -1.80
C VAL A 363 39.38 23.60 -3.06
N TRP A 364 38.76 23.14 -4.15
CA TRP A 364 38.73 23.86 -5.43
C TRP A 364 38.16 25.26 -5.24
N ARG A 365 37.00 25.39 -4.59
CA ARG A 365 36.33 26.69 -4.40
C ARG A 365 37.17 27.66 -3.57
N ILE A 366 37.83 27.19 -2.52
CA ILE A 366 38.74 28.02 -1.72
C ILE A 366 39.95 28.45 -2.56
N ARG A 367 40.57 27.53 -3.30
CA ARG A 367 41.72 27.85 -4.18
C ARG A 367 41.36 28.77 -5.34
N SER A 368 40.18 28.65 -5.94
CA SER A 368 39.72 29.52 -7.02
C SER A 368 39.67 31.00 -6.62
N ARG A 369 39.47 31.32 -5.34
CA ARG A 369 39.57 32.71 -4.86
C ARG A 369 40.98 33.27 -5.03
N VAL A 370 41.99 32.46 -4.74
CA VAL A 370 43.41 32.84 -4.90
C VAL A 370 43.79 32.90 -6.37
N TYR A 371 43.37 31.91 -7.17
CA TYR A 371 43.71 31.87 -8.61
C TYR A 371 43.15 33.05 -9.41
N ARG A 372 42.00 33.60 -9.05
CA ARG A 372 41.47 34.82 -9.68
C ARG A 372 42.44 36.00 -9.58
N TRP A 373 43.10 36.15 -8.44
CA TRP A 373 44.10 37.20 -8.22
C TRP A 373 45.42 36.91 -8.91
N TYR A 374 45.84 35.63 -8.98
CA TYR A 374 46.97 35.24 -9.83
C TYR A 374 46.74 35.60 -11.31
N GLY A 375 45.52 35.45 -11.82
CA GLY A 375 45.17 35.90 -13.17
C GLY A 375 45.35 37.41 -13.37
N GLN A 376 44.99 38.22 -12.37
CA GLN A 376 45.21 39.66 -12.40
C GLN A 376 46.70 40.04 -12.32
N LEU A 377 47.48 39.35 -11.49
CA LEU A 377 48.93 39.53 -11.41
C LEU A 377 49.60 39.23 -12.75
N ARG A 378 49.22 38.11 -13.40
CA ARG A 378 49.73 37.74 -14.72
C ARG A 378 49.37 38.76 -15.81
N ALA A 379 48.19 39.36 -15.74
CA ALA A 379 47.80 40.43 -16.66
C ALA A 379 48.67 41.69 -16.47
N VAL A 380 49.12 41.99 -15.25
CA VAL A 380 50.08 43.06 -14.98
C VAL A 380 51.46 42.70 -15.57
N GLU A 381 51.95 41.49 -15.34
CA GLU A 381 53.23 41.02 -15.91
C GLU A 381 53.24 41.08 -17.44
N GLN A 382 52.17 40.59 -18.09
CA GLN A 382 52.05 40.59 -19.54
C GLN A 382 52.07 42.02 -20.11
N LYS A 383 51.37 42.96 -19.48
CA LYS A 383 51.39 44.38 -19.88
C LYS A 383 52.77 45.03 -19.72
N VAL A 384 53.55 44.61 -18.73
CA VAL A 384 54.93 45.08 -18.50
C VAL A 384 55.87 44.51 -19.57
N GLU A 385 55.67 43.26 -19.98
CA GLU A 385 56.50 42.57 -20.98
C GLU A 385 56.21 43.06 -22.41
N GLU A 386 54.94 43.30 -22.74
CA GLU A 386 54.49 43.79 -24.06
C GLU A 386 54.62 45.31 -24.24
N ALA A 387 55.21 46.02 -23.27
CA ALA A 387 55.28 47.48 -23.27
C ALA A 387 56.18 48.04 -24.42
N PRO A 388 55.61 48.83 -25.36
CA PRO A 388 56.38 49.49 -26.41
C PRO A 388 57.42 50.47 -25.85
N GLU A 389 58.59 50.58 -26.49
CA GLU A 389 59.71 51.41 -26.00
C GLU A 389 59.33 52.87 -25.72
N ALA A 390 58.48 53.46 -26.57
CA ALA A 390 58.06 54.86 -26.44
C ALA A 390 57.15 55.16 -25.23
N THR A 391 56.45 54.16 -24.68
CA THR A 391 55.48 54.33 -23.58
C THR A 391 55.82 53.48 -22.36
N ARG A 392 56.98 52.82 -22.36
CA ARG A 392 57.41 51.84 -21.36
C ARG A 392 57.36 52.37 -19.92
N MET A 393 57.84 53.60 -19.69
CA MET A 393 57.82 54.23 -18.36
C MET A 393 56.40 54.51 -17.85
N GLN A 394 55.50 54.97 -18.72
CA GLN A 394 54.10 55.23 -18.35
C GLN A 394 53.37 53.92 -18.02
N VAL A 395 53.62 52.87 -18.80
CA VAL A 395 53.05 51.53 -18.54
C VAL A 395 53.53 50.97 -17.21
N TYR A 396 54.81 51.16 -16.86
CA TYR A 396 55.37 50.70 -15.58
C TYR A 396 54.78 51.43 -14.37
N GLU A 397 54.61 52.74 -14.44
CA GLU A 397 53.96 53.52 -13.38
C GLU A 397 52.49 53.13 -13.18
N GLU A 398 51.75 52.93 -14.28
CA GLU A 398 50.35 52.48 -14.23
C GLU A 398 50.24 51.08 -13.63
N GLN A 399 51.12 50.15 -14.04
CA GLN A 399 51.13 48.79 -13.53
C GLN A 399 51.54 48.73 -12.05
N LEU A 400 52.42 49.61 -11.56
CA LEU A 400 52.72 49.71 -10.12
C LEU A 400 51.52 50.18 -9.30
N LYS A 401 50.75 51.15 -9.80
CA LYS A 401 49.48 51.58 -9.15
C LYS A 401 48.50 50.42 -9.12
N ARG A 402 48.33 49.71 -10.24
CA ARG A 402 47.45 48.54 -10.32
C ARG A 402 47.88 47.42 -9.38
N LEU A 403 49.18 47.21 -9.22
CA LEU A 403 49.73 46.21 -8.30
C LEU A 403 49.44 46.56 -6.83
N ASN A 404 49.46 47.85 -6.46
CA ASN A 404 49.07 48.31 -5.13
C ASN A 404 47.58 48.07 -4.86
N GLU A 405 46.71 48.35 -5.83
CA GLU A 405 45.28 48.06 -5.73
C GLU A 405 45.02 46.56 -5.55
N ILE A 406 45.72 45.71 -6.32
CA ILE A 406 45.63 44.26 -6.20
C ILE A 406 46.08 43.80 -4.81
N GLU A 407 47.20 44.32 -4.29
CA GLU A 407 47.69 43.97 -2.95
C GLU A 407 46.70 44.35 -1.84
N GLU A 408 46.11 45.54 -1.91
CA GLU A 408 45.12 46.01 -0.92
C GLU A 408 43.87 45.13 -0.93
N LEU A 409 43.36 44.78 -2.11
CA LEU A 409 42.19 43.92 -2.26
C LEU A 409 42.49 42.47 -1.81
N VAL A 410 43.68 41.94 -2.14
CA VAL A 410 44.14 40.62 -1.69
C VAL A 410 44.25 40.56 -0.16
N ASN A 411 44.64 41.66 0.49
CA ASN A 411 44.77 41.71 1.95
C ASN A 411 43.44 41.62 2.71
N GLN A 412 42.32 41.90 2.04
CA GLN A 412 40.98 41.78 2.60
C GLN A 412 40.39 40.38 2.42
N VAL A 413 41.03 39.50 1.63
CA VAL A 413 40.55 38.14 1.37
C VAL A 413 40.77 37.25 2.61
N SER A 414 39.70 36.70 3.14
CA SER A 414 39.74 35.73 4.24
C SER A 414 39.74 34.29 3.72
N ILE A 415 40.72 33.50 4.17
CA ILE A 415 40.91 32.09 3.80
C ILE A 415 41.22 31.28 5.07
N PRO A 416 40.69 30.04 5.22
CA PRO A 416 41.02 29.18 6.35
C PRO A 416 42.52 28.87 6.43
N LEU A 417 43.03 28.66 7.66
CA LEU A 417 44.45 28.41 7.93
C LEU A 417 45.05 27.26 7.12
N SER A 418 44.28 26.18 6.88
CA SER A 418 44.71 25.02 6.08
C SER A 418 45.04 25.35 4.62
N PHE A 419 44.65 26.54 4.13
CA PHE A 419 44.91 27.02 2.77
C PHE A 419 45.71 28.33 2.74
N ALA A 420 46.28 28.75 3.88
CA ALA A 420 46.95 30.04 4.00
C ALA A 420 48.19 30.15 3.11
N ASP A 421 48.89 29.05 2.85
CA ASP A 421 50.09 28.99 2.00
C ASP A 421 49.87 29.64 0.61
N GLY A 422 48.74 29.36 -0.04
CA GLY A 422 48.42 29.94 -1.35
C GLY A 422 48.28 31.47 -1.32
N LEU A 423 47.77 32.04 -0.22
CA LEU A 423 47.62 33.49 -0.06
C LEU A 423 48.97 34.17 0.24
N TYR A 424 49.79 33.54 1.09
CA TYR A 424 51.14 34.04 1.37
C TYR A 424 52.04 33.97 0.13
N GLY A 425 51.96 32.89 -0.63
CA GLY A 425 52.65 32.76 -1.92
C GLY A 425 52.25 33.86 -2.91
N LEU A 426 50.95 34.15 -3.03
CA LEU A 426 50.47 35.23 -3.91
C LEU A 426 51.04 36.59 -3.49
N ARG A 427 51.05 36.91 -2.19
CA ARG A 427 51.65 38.15 -1.68
C ARG A 427 53.14 38.23 -1.99
N SER A 428 53.87 37.13 -1.82
CA SER A 428 55.30 37.06 -2.17
C SER A 428 55.52 37.32 -3.65
N HIS A 429 54.70 36.72 -4.52
CA HIS A 429 54.80 36.94 -5.97
C HIS A 429 54.44 38.38 -6.38
N ILE A 430 53.43 38.99 -5.77
CA ILE A 430 53.14 40.42 -5.96
C ILE A 430 54.37 41.28 -5.65
N GLN A 431 55.05 41.02 -4.53
CA GLN A 431 56.27 41.74 -4.16
C GLN A 431 57.44 41.46 -5.10
N PHE A 432 57.55 40.24 -5.62
CA PHE A 432 58.54 39.88 -6.64
C PHE A 432 58.34 40.67 -7.93
N VAL A 433 57.11 40.70 -8.46
CA VAL A 433 56.76 41.48 -9.66
C VAL A 433 56.98 42.97 -9.43
N ARG A 434 56.63 43.50 -8.26
CA ARG A 434 56.90 44.89 -7.88
C ARG A 434 58.38 45.24 -8.02
N LYS A 435 59.24 44.42 -7.41
CA LYS A 435 60.70 44.62 -7.46
C LYS A 435 61.22 44.53 -8.89
N ARG A 436 60.68 43.61 -9.69
CA ARG A 436 61.05 43.48 -11.11
C ARG A 436 60.70 44.73 -11.91
N ILE A 437 59.49 45.28 -11.75
CA ILE A 437 59.07 46.52 -12.43
C ILE A 437 59.95 47.69 -11.98
N GLN A 438 60.20 47.83 -10.67
CA GLN A 438 61.07 48.88 -10.13
C GLN A 438 62.51 48.79 -10.65
N PHE A 439 63.04 47.57 -10.78
CA PHE A 439 64.36 47.34 -11.38
C PHE A 439 64.40 47.74 -12.85
N LEU A 440 63.39 47.34 -13.64
CA LEU A 440 63.29 47.71 -15.07
C LEU A 440 63.11 49.22 -15.27
N MET A 441 62.39 49.91 -14.37
CA MET A 441 62.30 51.38 -14.35
C MET A 441 63.67 52.02 -14.07
N GLY A 442 64.46 51.42 -13.18
CA GLY A 442 65.83 51.84 -12.88
C GLY A 442 66.78 51.69 -14.07
N GLU A 443 66.68 50.60 -14.83
CA GLU A 443 67.48 50.38 -16.04
C GLU A 443 67.09 51.33 -17.20
N ALA A 444 65.78 51.56 -17.39
CA ALA A 444 65.26 52.47 -18.40
C ALA A 444 65.70 53.92 -18.16
N THR A 445 65.73 54.37 -16.90
CA THR A 445 66.21 55.72 -16.52
C THR A 445 67.73 55.88 -16.65
N THR A 446 68.52 54.81 -16.49
CA THR A 446 69.98 54.87 -16.75
C THR A 446 70.35 54.88 -18.22
N THR A 447 69.49 54.35 -19.11
CA THR A 447 69.77 54.29 -20.56
C THR A 447 69.51 55.63 -21.27
N GLU A 448 68.61 56.46 -20.73
CA GLU A 448 68.36 57.84 -21.20
C GLU A 448 69.48 58.83 -20.83
N ALA A 449 70.38 58.46 -19.91
CA ALA A 449 71.39 59.36 -19.33
C ALA A 449 72.80 59.24 -19.97
N ALA A 450 72.98 58.49 -21.05
CA ALA A 450 74.26 58.40 -21.78
C ALA A 450 74.25 59.37 -22.99
N PRO A 451 74.97 60.51 -22.93
CA PRO A 451 75.09 61.40 -24.09
C PRO A 451 76.19 60.90 -25.03
N ILE A 452 75.94 60.98 -26.34
CA ILE A 452 77.00 61.21 -27.32
C ILE A 452 76.84 62.65 -27.82
#